data_AF-A0A397PAU6-F1
#
_entry.id   AF-A0A397PAU6-F1
#
_cell.length_a   1.000
_cell.length_b   1.000
_cell.length_c   1.000
_cell.angle_alpha   90.00
_cell.angle_beta   90.00
_cell.angle_gamma   90.00
#
_symmetry.space_group_name_H-M   'P 1'
#
loop_
_entity.id
_entity.type
_entity.pdbx_description
1 polymer ?
#
loop_
_entity_poly.entity_id
_entity_poly.type
_entity_poly.pdbx_seq_one_letter_code
_entity_poly.pdbx_strand_id
1 'polypeptide(L)'
;MRMSHLQALADIVLGDPEALARGFHEIVNGIGTDFQTEDARQRIATAVAAVGMSIDPDGFRAVCARLAKAASTPHPAFEPVCKRCGSTDLSRDASAVWDIDGQRWNLCGVYDSTTCQACTSESDDLCDWRPLVSVNRQPPTSDDAQAVSQPENETHE
;
A
#
# COMPACT_ATOMS: atom_id res chain seq x y z
N MET A 1 -6.97 35.63 1.65
CA MET A 1 -6.72 34.23 2.05
C MET A 1 -8.03 33.47 1.87
N ARG A 2 -8.04 32.30 1.21
CA ARG A 2 -9.30 31.53 0.99
C ARG A 2 -9.79 30.96 2.33
N MET A 3 -11.09 30.93 2.54
CA MET A 3 -11.68 30.40 3.79
C MET A 3 -11.25 28.95 4.08
N SER A 4 -11.07 28.13 3.05
CA SER A 4 -10.54 26.76 3.19
C SER A 4 -9.12 26.71 3.78
N HIS A 5 -8.26 27.66 3.42
CA HIS A 5 -6.89 27.71 3.97
C HIS A 5 -6.88 28.16 5.43
N LEU A 6 -7.82 29.03 5.82
CA LEU A 6 -7.96 29.46 7.21
C LEU A 6 -8.50 28.34 8.09
N GLN A 7 -9.45 27.55 7.59
CA GLN A 7 -9.94 26.38 8.30
C GLN A 7 -8.83 25.36 8.52
N ALA A 8 -8.06 25.01 7.49
CA ALA A 8 -6.95 24.08 7.62
C ALA A 8 -5.89 24.55 8.64
N LEU A 9 -5.61 25.85 8.68
CA LEU A 9 -4.72 26.42 9.69
C LEU A 9 -5.32 26.35 11.10
N ALA A 10 -6.62 26.61 11.24
CA ALA A 10 -7.31 26.50 12.51
C ALA A 10 -7.30 25.05 13.03
N ASP A 11 -7.53 24.07 12.15
CA ASP A 11 -7.51 22.64 12.50
C ASP A 11 -6.10 22.21 12.97
N ILE A 12 -5.04 22.75 12.37
CA ILE A 12 -3.66 22.49 12.80
C ILE A 12 -3.36 23.17 14.14
N VAL A 13 -3.72 24.45 14.31
CA VAL A 13 -3.34 25.24 15.49
C VAL A 13 -4.17 24.88 16.73
N LEU A 14 -5.44 24.52 16.54
CA LEU A 14 -6.38 24.19 17.60
C LEU A 14 -6.58 22.68 17.77
N GLY A 15 -5.89 21.86 16.97
CA GLY A 15 -5.97 20.41 17.05
C GLY A 15 -5.43 19.89 18.37
N ASP A 16 -6.10 18.89 18.93
CA ASP A 16 -5.56 18.16 20.06
C ASP A 16 -4.37 17.27 19.62
N PRO A 17 -3.51 16.84 20.56
CA PRO A 17 -2.32 16.05 20.24
C PRO A 17 -2.61 14.73 19.50
N GLU A 18 -3.77 14.13 19.73
CA GLU A 18 -4.17 12.89 19.06
C GLU A 18 -4.58 13.15 17.62
N ALA A 19 -5.39 14.18 17.37
CA ALA A 19 -5.79 14.61 16.04
C ALA A 19 -4.56 14.99 15.19
N LEU A 20 -3.63 15.75 15.77
CA LEU A 20 -2.39 16.14 15.10
C LEU A 20 -1.48 14.94 14.81
N ALA A 21 -1.36 13.98 15.73
CA ALA A 21 -0.56 12.78 15.50
C ALA A 21 -1.15 11.86 14.42
N ARG A 22 -2.49 11.77 14.33
CA ARG A 22 -3.17 11.04 13.25
C ARG A 22 -2.97 11.73 11.90
N GLY A 23 -3.21 13.04 11.83
CA GLY A 23 -2.98 13.82 10.62
C GLY A 23 -1.53 13.73 10.15
N PHE A 24 -0.56 13.84 11.07
CA PHE A 24 0.85 13.63 10.75
C PHE A 24 1.11 12.24 10.16
N HIS A 25 0.57 11.19 10.77
CA HIS A 25 0.72 9.82 10.28
C HIS A 25 0.13 9.63 8.88
N GLU A 26 -1.04 10.20 8.59
CA GLU A 26 -1.66 10.15 7.27
C GLU A 26 -0.78 10.86 6.22
N ILE A 27 -0.31 12.07 6.52
CA ILE A 27 0.55 12.86 5.64
C ILE A 27 1.86 12.12 5.36
N VAL A 28 2.49 11.55 6.38
CA VAL A 28 3.77 10.84 6.24
C VAL A 28 3.64 9.57 5.40
N ASN A 29 2.51 8.87 5.48
CA ASN A 29 2.26 7.64 4.73
C ASN A 29 1.50 7.86 3.41
N GLY A 30 1.18 9.10 3.05
CA GLY A 30 0.45 9.42 1.81
C GLY A 30 -0.99 8.89 1.79
N ILE A 31 -1.61 8.75 2.95
CA ILE A 31 -2.98 8.23 3.07
C ILE A 31 -3.97 9.38 2.89
N GLY A 32 -4.84 9.30 1.88
CA GLY A 32 -6.00 10.20 1.74
C GLY A 32 -5.69 11.66 1.42
N THR A 33 -4.45 12.00 1.04
CA THR A 33 -4.02 13.38 0.76
C THR A 33 -3.35 13.52 -0.60
N ASP A 34 -3.90 14.38 -1.46
CA ASP A 34 -3.35 14.71 -2.77
C ASP A 34 -2.38 15.90 -2.67
N PHE A 35 -1.14 15.62 -2.28
CA PHE A 35 -0.07 16.61 -2.35
C PHE A 35 0.46 16.74 -3.78
N GLN A 36 0.50 17.96 -4.29
CA GLN A 36 1.04 18.25 -5.63
C GLN A 36 2.53 17.90 -5.77
N THR A 37 3.28 17.97 -4.67
CA THR A 37 4.70 17.61 -4.62
C THR A 37 5.08 16.98 -3.28
N GLU A 38 6.12 16.17 -3.30
CA GLU A 38 6.75 15.61 -2.10
C GLU A 38 7.24 16.70 -1.13
N ASP A 39 7.79 17.78 -1.69
CA ASP A 39 8.19 18.99 -0.95
C ASP A 39 7.03 19.62 -0.18
N ALA A 40 5.83 19.69 -0.80
CA ALA A 40 4.64 20.24 -0.16
C ALA A 40 4.16 19.32 0.98
N ARG A 41 4.16 18.00 0.75
CA ARG A 41 3.83 16.99 1.76
C ARG A 41 4.76 17.11 2.99
N GLN A 42 6.06 17.20 2.76
CA GLN A 42 7.06 17.28 3.82
C GLN A 42 6.94 18.58 4.64
N ARG A 43 6.65 19.71 4.01
CA ARG A 43 6.44 21.00 4.71
C ARG A 43 5.21 20.95 5.63
N ILE A 44 4.11 20.36 5.16
CA ILE A 44 2.90 20.23 5.99
C ILE A 44 3.14 19.22 7.12
N ALA A 45 3.80 18.09 6.85
CA ALA A 45 4.18 17.13 7.89
C ALA A 45 5.01 17.81 9.00
N THR A 46 5.97 18.65 8.61
CA THR A 46 6.81 19.40 9.53
C THR A 46 6.00 20.39 10.37
N ALA A 47 5.07 21.11 9.76
CA ALA A 47 4.21 22.07 10.46
C ALA A 47 3.30 21.38 11.49
N VAL A 48 2.64 20.29 11.11
CA VAL A 48 1.77 19.51 12.00
C VAL A 48 2.57 18.92 13.16
N ALA A 49 3.75 18.34 12.88
CA ALA A 49 4.63 17.82 13.92
C ALA A 49 5.11 18.91 14.88
N ALA A 50 5.48 20.09 14.37
CA ALA A 50 5.94 21.20 15.20
C ALA A 50 4.85 21.69 16.16
N VAL A 51 3.59 21.75 15.71
CA VAL A 51 2.45 22.14 16.56
C VAL A 51 2.10 21.05 17.56
N GLY A 52 2.02 19.78 17.13
CA GLY A 52 1.78 18.68 18.07
C GLY A 52 2.83 18.61 19.18
N MET A 53 4.09 18.81 18.82
CA MET A 53 5.23 18.85 19.75
C MET A 53 5.26 20.10 20.65
N SER A 54 4.54 21.18 20.32
CA SER A 54 4.48 22.38 21.16
C SER A 54 3.32 22.33 22.16
N ILE A 55 2.24 21.61 21.84
CA ILE A 55 1.04 21.47 22.69
C ILE A 55 1.27 20.42 23.79
N ASP A 56 1.59 19.19 23.39
CA ASP A 56 1.85 18.07 24.30
C ASP A 56 2.89 17.14 23.67
N PRO A 57 4.18 17.38 23.94
CA PRO A 57 5.26 16.59 23.39
C PRO A 57 5.12 15.09 23.69
N ASP A 58 4.66 14.72 24.87
CA ASP A 58 4.63 13.33 25.32
C ASP A 58 3.40 12.59 24.78
N GLY A 59 2.23 13.22 24.84
CA GLY A 59 1.01 12.70 24.22
C GLY A 59 1.16 12.52 22.72
N PHE A 60 1.68 13.53 22.02
CA PHE A 60 1.92 13.45 20.57
C PHE A 60 2.86 12.29 20.23
N ARG A 61 4.01 12.17 20.91
CA ARG A 61 4.97 11.07 20.69
C ARG A 61 4.36 9.70 20.98
N ALA A 62 3.59 9.57 22.06
CA ALA A 62 2.95 8.32 22.42
C ALA A 62 1.95 7.85 21.34
N VAL A 63 1.16 8.77 20.79
CA VAL A 63 0.23 8.46 19.70
C VAL A 63 0.98 8.12 18.42
N CYS A 64 2.00 8.88 18.02
CA CYS A 64 2.83 8.57 16.86
C CYS A 64 3.47 7.17 16.97
N ALA A 65 4.04 6.84 18.13
CA ALA A 65 4.63 5.52 18.37
C ALA A 65 3.59 4.39 18.28
N ARG A 66 2.37 4.61 18.80
CA ARG A 66 1.27 3.66 18.70
C ARG A 66 0.83 3.43 17.25
N LEU A 67 0.70 4.49 16.46
CA LEU A 67 0.33 4.41 15.05
C LEU A 67 1.42 3.72 14.22
N ALA A 68 2.68 4.08 14.42
CA ALA A 68 3.82 3.40 13.78
C ALA A 68 3.86 1.90 14.12
N LYS A 69 3.63 1.55 15.40
CA LYS A 69 3.54 0.15 15.83
C LYS A 69 2.40 -0.58 15.13
N ALA A 70 1.21 0.03 15.08
CA ALA A 70 0.05 -0.56 14.38
C ALA A 70 0.35 -0.81 12.90
N ALA A 71 0.96 0.17 12.21
CA ALA A 71 1.36 0.02 10.80
C ALA A 71 2.44 -1.05 10.59
N SER A 72 3.32 -1.25 11.57
CA SER A 72 4.38 -2.27 11.52
C SER A 72 3.94 -3.66 12.00
N THR A 73 2.74 -3.78 12.59
CA THR A 73 2.28 -5.07 13.11
C THR A 73 1.94 -5.95 11.91
N PRO A 74 2.62 -7.10 11.72
CA PRO A 74 2.31 -7.98 10.60
C PRO A 74 0.86 -8.41 10.71
N HIS A 75 0.06 -8.11 9.69
CA HIS A 75 -1.21 -8.78 9.54
C HIS A 75 -0.92 -10.26 9.29
N PRO A 76 -1.68 -11.19 9.91
CA PRO A 76 -1.56 -12.60 9.58
C PRO A 76 -1.72 -12.73 8.06
N ALA A 77 -0.67 -13.18 7.40
CA ALA A 77 -0.68 -13.39 5.97
C ALA A 77 -1.49 -14.65 5.68
N PHE A 78 -2.29 -14.61 4.62
CA PHE A 78 -3.05 -15.76 4.13
C PHE A 78 -2.73 -15.97 2.66
N GLU A 79 -2.79 -17.22 2.21
CA GLU A 79 -2.75 -17.58 0.79
C GLU A 79 -4.06 -18.27 0.37
N PRO A 80 -4.53 -18.00 -0.86
CA PRO A 80 -5.70 -18.67 -1.40
C PRO A 80 -5.32 -20.09 -1.88
N VAL A 81 -6.12 -21.09 -1.51
CA VAL A 81 -5.88 -22.50 -1.89
C VAL A 81 -7.14 -23.08 -2.54
N CYS A 82 -6.96 -23.80 -3.64
CA CYS A 82 -8.05 -24.46 -4.36
C CYS A 82 -8.65 -25.60 -3.53
N LYS A 83 -9.94 -25.54 -3.21
CA LYS A 83 -10.66 -26.62 -2.50
C LYS A 83 -10.68 -27.96 -3.22
N ARG A 84 -10.45 -27.96 -4.55
CA ARG A 84 -10.49 -29.18 -5.37
C ARG A 84 -9.16 -29.92 -5.40
N CYS A 85 -8.06 -29.20 -5.63
CA CYS A 85 -6.75 -29.82 -5.88
C CYS A 85 -5.65 -29.39 -4.91
N GLY A 86 -5.89 -28.40 -4.05
CA GLY A 86 -4.90 -27.87 -3.11
C GLY A 86 -3.86 -26.92 -3.72
N SER A 87 -3.95 -26.58 -5.01
CA SER A 87 -3.05 -25.61 -5.63
C SER A 87 -3.29 -24.18 -5.12
N THR A 88 -2.23 -23.38 -5.00
CA THR A 88 -2.28 -21.94 -4.71
C THR A 88 -2.41 -21.09 -5.99
N ASP A 89 -2.42 -21.72 -7.16
CA ASP A 89 -2.51 -21.07 -8.47
C ASP A 89 -3.98 -20.78 -8.83
N LEU A 90 -4.50 -19.72 -8.21
CA LEU A 90 -5.87 -19.24 -8.35
C LEU A 90 -5.88 -17.84 -8.99
N SER A 91 -6.78 -17.61 -9.94
CA SER A 91 -7.03 -16.32 -10.57
C SER A 91 -8.47 -15.87 -10.37
N ARG A 92 -8.68 -14.55 -10.34
CA ARG A 92 -10.00 -13.93 -10.38
C ARG A 92 -10.01 -12.83 -11.43
N ASP A 93 -11.13 -12.68 -12.12
CA ASP A 93 -11.35 -11.55 -12.99
C ASP A 93 -11.62 -10.30 -12.14
N ALA A 94 -11.19 -9.16 -12.65
CA ALA A 94 -11.34 -7.90 -11.95
C ALA A 94 -11.56 -6.73 -12.92
N SER A 95 -12.21 -5.68 -12.42
CA SER A 95 -12.38 -4.43 -13.12
C SER A 95 -11.37 -3.40 -12.60
N ALA A 96 -10.81 -2.63 -13.52
CA ALA A 96 -9.93 -1.52 -13.21
C ALA A 96 -10.45 -0.23 -13.88
N VAL A 97 -10.22 0.89 -13.22
CA VAL A 97 -10.57 2.23 -13.71
C VAL A 97 -9.29 3.04 -13.85
N TRP A 98 -9.21 3.85 -14.91
CA TRP A 98 -8.08 4.73 -15.14
C TRP A 98 -8.14 5.93 -14.19
N ASP A 99 -7.10 6.08 -13.39
CA ASP A 99 -6.87 7.23 -12.52
C ASP A 99 -6.15 8.32 -13.31
N ILE A 100 -6.85 9.43 -13.57
CA ILE A 100 -6.29 10.55 -14.34
C ILE A 100 -5.19 11.24 -13.55
N ASP A 101 -5.33 11.39 -12.23
CA ASP A 101 -4.35 12.11 -11.42
C ASP A 101 -3.13 11.23 -11.14
N GLY A 102 -3.38 9.95 -10.83
CA GLY A 102 -2.34 8.96 -10.59
C GLY A 102 -1.68 8.37 -11.85
N GLN A 103 -2.23 8.65 -13.05
CA GLN A 103 -1.81 8.09 -14.34
C GLN A 103 -1.56 6.58 -14.30
N ARG A 104 -2.49 5.84 -13.69
CA ARG A 104 -2.41 4.39 -13.50
C ARG A 104 -3.78 3.74 -13.50
N TRP A 105 -3.81 2.42 -13.72
CA TRP A 105 -5.01 1.62 -13.49
C TRP A 105 -5.16 1.33 -12.00
N ASN A 106 -6.32 1.66 -11.43
CA ASN A 106 -6.69 1.29 -10.07
C ASN A 106 -7.74 0.17 -10.12
N LEU A 107 -7.51 -0.90 -9.36
CA LEU A 107 -8.47 -1.99 -9.18
C LEU A 107 -9.72 -1.46 -8.47
N CYS A 108 -10.89 -1.59 -9.08
CA CYS A 108 -12.15 -1.06 -8.50
C CYS A 108 -13.13 -2.16 -8.08
N GLY A 109 -12.96 -3.39 -8.56
CA GLY A 109 -13.77 -4.53 -8.16
C GLY A 109 -13.16 -5.85 -8.59
N VAL A 110 -13.52 -6.93 -7.89
CA VAL A 110 -13.15 -8.30 -8.24
C VAL A 110 -14.45 -9.09 -8.39
N TYR A 111 -14.56 -9.89 -9.45
CA TYR A 111 -15.72 -10.74 -9.68
C TYR A 111 -15.66 -12.00 -8.80
N ASP A 112 -16.82 -12.56 -8.46
CA ASP A 112 -16.94 -13.64 -7.48
C ASP A 112 -16.34 -14.97 -7.96
N SER A 113 -16.43 -15.25 -9.27
CA SER A 113 -15.88 -16.48 -9.83
C SER A 113 -14.36 -16.54 -9.68
N THR A 114 -13.89 -17.67 -9.16
CA THR A 114 -12.47 -17.99 -9.00
C THR A 114 -12.12 -19.19 -9.86
N THR A 115 -11.02 -19.09 -10.62
CA THR A 115 -10.52 -20.14 -11.50
C THR A 115 -9.21 -20.69 -10.98
N CYS A 116 -9.10 -22.01 -10.87
CA CYS A 116 -7.83 -22.68 -10.59
C CYS A 116 -7.10 -23.01 -11.87
N GLN A 117 -5.89 -22.47 -12.05
CA GLN A 117 -5.10 -22.68 -13.27
C GLN A 117 -4.50 -24.10 -13.34
N ALA A 118 -4.36 -24.78 -12.19
CA ALA A 118 -3.82 -26.13 -12.13
C ALA A 118 -4.83 -27.23 -12.48
N CYS A 119 -6.07 -27.12 -12.01
CA CYS A 119 -7.11 -28.14 -12.22
C CYS A 119 -8.32 -27.65 -13.02
N THR A 120 -8.23 -26.44 -13.58
CA THR A 120 -9.22 -25.77 -14.42
C THR A 120 -10.63 -25.73 -13.82
N SER A 121 -10.74 -25.89 -12.50
CA SER A 121 -12.02 -25.78 -11.79
C SER A 121 -12.36 -24.31 -11.64
N GLU A 122 -13.63 -23.99 -11.75
CA GLU A 122 -14.16 -22.64 -11.62
C GLU A 122 -15.37 -22.68 -10.69
N SER A 123 -15.41 -21.77 -9.71
CA SER A 123 -16.55 -21.59 -8.81
C SER A 123 -16.37 -20.34 -7.94
N ASP A 124 -17.49 -19.71 -7.55
CA ASP A 124 -17.52 -18.60 -6.59
C ASP A 124 -16.98 -18.99 -5.20
N ASP A 125 -17.06 -20.29 -4.83
CA ASP A 125 -16.60 -20.80 -3.54
C ASP A 125 -15.35 -21.71 -3.67
N LEU A 126 -14.57 -21.58 -4.75
CA LEU A 126 -13.40 -22.43 -4.99
C LEU A 126 -12.24 -22.19 -4.02
N CYS A 127 -12.14 -20.97 -3.49
CA CYS A 127 -11.03 -20.51 -2.67
C CYS A 127 -11.22 -20.87 -1.19
N ASP A 128 -10.17 -21.43 -0.58
CA ASP A 128 -10.02 -21.61 0.85
C ASP A 128 -8.78 -20.85 1.34
N TRP A 129 -8.95 -19.91 2.26
CA TRP A 129 -7.87 -19.07 2.75
C TRP A 129 -7.10 -19.77 3.87
N ARG A 130 -5.81 -20.04 3.63
CA ARG A 130 -4.93 -20.71 4.59
C ARG A 130 -3.93 -19.72 5.17
N PRO A 131 -3.63 -19.77 6.49
CA PRO A 131 -2.56 -18.96 7.05
C PRO A 131 -1.25 -19.28 6.34
N LEU A 132 -0.58 -18.24 5.84
CA LEU A 132 0.74 -18.35 5.27
C LEU A 132 1.72 -18.59 6.41
N VAL A 133 2.28 -19.79 6.49
CA VAL A 133 3.42 -20.04 7.39
C VAL A 133 4.55 -19.19 6.85
N SER A 134 5.08 -18.26 7.66
CA SER A 134 6.11 -17.32 7.23
C SER A 134 7.36 -18.08 6.75
N VAL A 135 7.44 -18.35 5.45
CA VAL A 135 8.69 -18.73 4.79
C VAL A 135 9.46 -17.44 4.69
N ASN A 136 10.56 -17.37 5.42
CA ASN A 136 11.51 -16.26 5.39
C ASN A 136 12.00 -16.12 3.94
N ARG A 137 11.35 -15.25 3.14
CA ARG A 137 11.64 -15.10 1.72
C ARG A 137 12.96 -14.32 1.63
N GLN A 138 14.08 -15.03 1.66
CA GLN A 138 15.36 -14.42 1.36
C GLN A 138 15.29 -13.85 -0.07
N PRO A 139 15.76 -12.61 -0.29
CA PRO A 139 15.79 -12.03 -1.62
C PRO A 139 16.66 -12.91 -2.54
N PRO A 140 16.31 -13.03 -3.83
CA PRO A 140 17.11 -13.78 -4.78
C PRO A 140 18.53 -13.20 -4.83
N THR A 141 19.52 -14.03 -4.52
CA THR A 141 20.94 -13.70 -4.71
C THR A 141 21.19 -13.57 -6.21
N SER A 142 21.86 -12.48 -6.59
CA SER A 142 22.05 -12.00 -7.96
C SER A 142 22.93 -12.87 -8.87
N ASP A 143 23.10 -14.17 -8.60
CA ASP A 143 24.07 -15.02 -9.28
C ASP A 143 23.55 -15.72 -10.55
N ASP A 144 22.24 -15.67 -10.85
CA ASP A 144 21.68 -16.31 -12.06
C ASP A 144 21.59 -15.38 -13.30
N ALA A 145 22.19 -14.19 -13.24
CA ALA A 145 22.13 -13.21 -14.32
C ALA A 145 23.22 -13.42 -15.40
N GLN A 146 23.54 -14.66 -15.82
CA GLN A 146 24.32 -14.90 -17.04
C GLN A 146 23.98 -16.25 -17.69
N ALA A 147 23.02 -16.25 -18.61
CA ALA A 147 23.05 -17.08 -19.84
C ALA A 147 21.79 -16.84 -20.70
N VAL A 148 21.76 -15.74 -21.46
CA VAL A 148 21.00 -15.70 -22.73
C VAL A 148 21.92 -15.09 -23.78
N SER A 149 22.47 -15.98 -24.60
CA SER A 149 23.29 -15.67 -25.78
C SER A 149 22.46 -14.95 -26.84
N GLN A 150 23.02 -13.88 -27.40
CA GLN A 150 22.48 -13.14 -28.55
C GLN A 150 22.51 -14.03 -29.81
N PRO A 151 21.51 -13.98 -30.71
CA PRO A 151 21.69 -14.41 -32.08
C PRO A 151 22.32 -13.29 -32.92
N GLU A 152 23.25 -13.73 -33.76
CA GLU A 152 24.14 -12.98 -34.62
C GLU A 152 23.38 -12.29 -35.75
N ASN A 153 23.69 -11.02 -35.99
CA ASN A 153 23.08 -10.22 -37.05
C ASN A 153 23.90 -10.43 -38.33
N GLU A 154 23.51 -11.41 -39.16
CA GLU A 154 24.05 -11.58 -40.51
C GLU A 154 23.51 -10.50 -41.45
N THR A 155 24.44 -9.73 -41.99
CA THR A 155 24.27 -8.87 -43.16
C THR A 155 24.08 -9.75 -44.39
N HIS A 156 23.21 -9.41 -45.35
CA HIS A 156 23.49 -9.42 -46.80
C HIS A 156 22.33 -8.81 -47.62
N GLU A 157 22.74 -7.91 -48.53
CA GLU A 157 22.11 -7.36 -49.76
C GLU A 157 20.78 -6.58 -49.71
#